data_AF-A0A3D1RXB5-F1
#
_entry.id   AF-A0A3D1RXB5-F1
#
_cell.length_a   1.000
_cell.length_b   1.000
_cell.length_c   1.000
_cell.angle_alpha   90.00
_cell.angle_beta   90.00
_cell.angle_gamma   90.00
#
_symmetry.space_group_name_H-M   'P 1'
#
loop_
_entity.id
_entity.type
_entity.pdbx_description
1 polymer ?
#
loop_
_entity_poly.entity_id
_entity_poly.type
_entity_poly.pdbx_seq_one_letter_code
_entity_poly.pdbx_strand_id
1 'polypeptide(L)'
;ETTYGYFNPDDPIEIMNIRLTASGRLFPLAENRRLQTSDTPPVPSRSREVVFEDDVALECPVFERNELLAGQQLTGPAVVDQLDATTVLFPGDRAEVDEAGTLLISIGENTP
;
A
#
# COMPACT_ATOMS: atom_id res chain seq x y z
N GLU A 1 7.79 -3.81 -37.90
CA GLU A 1 7.70 -4.94 -36.97
C GLU A 1 8.12 -6.19 -37.72
N THR A 2 9.17 -6.85 -37.23
CA THR A 2 9.94 -7.87 -37.94
C THR A 2 9.73 -9.20 -37.22
N THR A 3 8.53 -9.76 -37.32
CA THR A 3 8.27 -11.07 -36.70
C THR A 3 7.34 -11.87 -37.59
N TYR A 4 7.93 -12.88 -38.22
CA TYR A 4 7.36 -13.90 -39.11
C TYR A 4 7.08 -13.45 -40.56
N GLY A 5 8.00 -13.85 -41.44
CA GLY A 5 7.91 -13.71 -42.88
C GLY A 5 7.23 -14.93 -43.53
N TYR A 6 6.15 -14.66 -44.25
CA TYR A 6 5.74 -15.26 -45.52
C TYR A 6 4.54 -14.43 -45.99
N PHE A 7 4.67 -13.73 -47.12
CA PHE A 7 3.61 -12.90 -47.69
C PHE A 7 3.29 -13.43 -49.08
N ASN A 8 2.17 -14.16 -49.19
CA ASN A 8 1.62 -14.65 -50.44
C ASN A 8 0.32 -13.88 -50.73
N PRO A 9 0.25 -13.07 -51.80
CA PRO A 9 -0.91 -12.25 -52.10
C PRO A 9 -2.16 -13.04 -52.54
N ASP A 10 -2.01 -14.32 -52.92
CA ASP A 10 -3.11 -15.16 -53.40
C ASP A 10 -3.81 -15.95 -52.27
N ASP A 11 -3.26 -15.97 -51.05
CA ASP A 11 -3.86 -16.67 -49.92
C ASP A 11 -4.95 -15.82 -49.25
N PRO A 12 -6.10 -16.41 -48.87
CA PRO A 12 -7.15 -15.68 -48.18
C PRO A 12 -6.67 -15.18 -46.82
N ILE A 13 -6.88 -13.90 -46.54
CA ILE A 13 -6.55 -13.29 -45.25
C ILE A 13 -7.56 -13.77 -44.20
N GLU A 14 -7.08 -14.45 -43.16
CA GLU A 14 -7.88 -14.85 -42.00
C GLU A 14 -7.55 -13.96 -40.79
N ILE A 15 -8.53 -13.17 -40.34
CA ILE A 15 -8.40 -12.32 -39.15
C ILE A 15 -8.72 -13.17 -37.92
N MET A 16 -7.68 -13.63 -37.22
CA MET A 16 -7.84 -14.47 -36.02
C MET A 16 -8.45 -13.70 -34.83
N ASN A 17 -8.02 -12.45 -34.61
CA ASN A 17 -8.49 -11.64 -33.49
C ASN A 17 -8.50 -10.14 -33.85
N ILE A 18 -9.57 -9.45 -33.45
CA ILE A 18 -9.63 -7.99 -33.43
C ILE A 18 -9.75 -7.57 -31.97
N ARG A 19 -8.81 -6.74 -31.50
CA ARG A 19 -8.88 -6.13 -30.17
C ARG A 19 -9.20 -4.65 -30.32
N LEU A 20 -10.31 -4.22 -29.74
CA LEU A 20 -10.69 -2.82 -29.62
C LEU A 20 -10.54 -2.39 -28.16
N THR A 21 -9.92 -1.22 -27.96
CA THR A 21 -9.90 -0.53 -26.67
C THR A 21 -10.59 0.82 -26.84
N ALA A 22 -11.57 1.11 -26.00
CA ALA A 22 -12.22 2.41 -25.92
C ALA A 22 -11.98 3.00 -24.52
N SER A 23 -11.68 4.29 -24.46
CA SER A 23 -11.46 5.03 -23.21
C SER A 23 -12.36 6.26 -23.17
N GLY A 24 -13.05 6.48 -22.05
CA GLY A 24 -13.81 7.69 -21.77
C GLY A 24 -13.29 8.40 -20.51
N ARG A 25 -13.51 9.71 -20.41
CA ARG A 25 -13.23 10.45 -19.18
C ARG A 25 -14.38 10.25 -18.20
N LEU A 26 -14.09 9.71 -17.03
CA LEU A 26 -15.02 9.71 -15.90
C LEU A 26 -14.99 11.09 -15.25
N PHE A 27 -16.10 11.50 -14.64
CA PHE A 27 -16.11 12.64 -13.72
C PHE A 27 -15.03 12.41 -12.65
N PRO A 28 -14.37 13.48 -12.13
CA PRO A 28 -13.40 13.29 -11.07
C PRO A 28 -14.07 12.50 -9.94
N LEU A 29 -13.52 11.33 -9.61
CA LEU A 29 -13.84 10.67 -8.35
C LEU A 29 -13.60 11.71 -7.25
N ALA A 30 -14.53 11.81 -6.30
CA ALA A 30 -14.59 12.87 -5.29
C ALA A 30 -13.19 13.29 -4.80
N GLU A 31 -12.98 14.60 -4.63
CA GLU A 31 -11.70 15.16 -4.19
C GLU A 31 -11.07 14.30 -3.09
N ASN A 32 -9.82 13.88 -3.31
CA ASN A 32 -9.05 13.12 -2.33
C ASN A 32 -9.08 13.91 -1.01
N ARG A 33 -9.83 13.40 -0.03
CA ARG A 33 -9.95 14.04 1.27
C ARG A 33 -8.56 14.04 1.90
N ARG A 34 -7.96 15.21 2.03
CA ARG A 34 -6.71 15.36 2.77
C ARG A 34 -6.98 15.20 4.26
N LEU A 35 -6.16 14.40 4.93
CA LEU A 35 -6.18 14.32 6.38
C LEU A 35 -5.71 15.65 6.98
N GLN A 36 -6.10 15.89 8.24
CA GLN A 36 -5.48 16.95 9.01
C GLN A 36 -4.01 16.60 9.26
N THR A 37 -3.13 17.60 9.19
CA THR A 37 -1.72 17.44 9.49
C THR A 37 -1.49 17.61 10.99
N SER A 38 -0.60 16.79 11.56
CA SER A 38 -0.12 16.99 12.92
C SER A 38 1.37 16.70 13.02
N ASP A 39 2.09 17.58 13.71
CA ASP A 39 3.50 17.39 14.07
C ASP A 39 3.64 16.61 15.39
N THR A 40 2.54 16.29 16.07
CA THR A 40 2.58 15.50 17.31
C THR A 40 2.71 14.01 17.01
N PRO A 41 3.52 13.27 17.77
CA PRO A 41 3.58 11.81 17.66
C PRO A 41 2.20 11.17 17.77
N PRO A 42 1.92 10.08 17.04
CA PRO A 42 0.68 9.33 17.19
C PRO A 42 0.59 8.74 18.60
N VAL A 43 -0.62 8.69 19.15
CA VAL A 43 -0.87 8.12 20.48
C VAL A 43 -1.37 6.69 20.30
N PRO A 44 -0.73 5.68 20.94
CA PRO A 44 -1.23 4.32 20.87
C PRO A 44 -2.53 4.17 21.68
N SER A 45 -3.46 3.41 21.14
CA SER A 45 -4.74 3.09 21.79
C SER A 45 -4.58 2.02 22.89
N ARG A 46 -3.63 1.10 22.69
CA ARG A 46 -3.31 -0.01 23.60
C ARG A 46 -1.90 -0.54 23.31
N SER A 47 -1.43 -1.48 24.13
CA SER A 47 -0.29 -2.34 23.80
C SER A 47 -0.73 -3.80 23.63
N ARG A 48 0.00 -4.57 22.84
CA ARG A 48 -0.20 -6.02 22.67
C ARG A 48 1.14 -6.72 22.52
N GLU A 49 1.26 -7.91 23.10
CA GLU A 49 2.40 -8.80 22.82
C GLU A 49 2.31 -9.34 21.39
N VAL A 50 3.40 -9.22 20.64
CA VAL A 50 3.54 -9.71 19.26
C VAL A 50 4.86 -10.46 19.13
N VAL A 51 4.79 -11.67 18.57
CA VAL A 51 5.97 -12.46 18.23
C VAL A 51 6.26 -12.25 16.76
N PHE A 52 7.49 -11.82 16.45
CA PHE A 52 7.96 -11.61 15.07
C PHE A 52 8.93 -12.73 14.66
N GLU A 53 9.93 -13.00 15.51
CA GLU A 53 10.98 -14.01 15.33
C GLU A 53 11.31 -14.70 16.66
N ASP A 54 11.93 -15.89 16.59
CA ASP A 54 12.53 -16.63 17.72
C ASP A 54 11.61 -16.91 18.94
N ASP A 55 10.30 -16.93 18.74
CA ASP A 55 9.29 -17.15 19.80
C ASP A 55 9.36 -16.14 20.97
N VAL A 56 10.02 -15.00 20.78
CA VAL A 56 10.09 -13.93 21.77
C VAL A 56 8.96 -12.92 21.53
N ALA A 57 8.09 -12.77 22.52
CA ALA A 57 7.06 -11.75 22.50
C ALA A 57 7.65 -10.36 22.80
N LEU A 58 7.32 -9.39 21.96
CA LEU A 58 7.63 -7.97 22.16
C LEU A 58 6.34 -7.20 22.45
N GLU A 59 6.38 -6.34 23.48
CA GLU A 59 5.28 -5.43 23.75
C GLU A 59 5.25 -4.34 22.67
N CYS A 60 4.18 -4.33 21.88
CA CYS A 60 4.03 -3.44 20.73
C CYS A 60 2.89 -2.43 20.97
N PRO A 61 3.11 -1.13 20.71
CA PRO A 61 2.03 -0.17 20.66
C PRO A 61 1.08 -0.47 19.50
N VAL A 62 -0.22 -0.34 19.74
CA VAL A 62 -1.28 -0.52 18.75
C VAL A 62 -1.93 0.82 18.47
N PHE A 63 -1.94 1.23 17.21
CA PHE A 63 -2.52 2.47 16.74
C PHE A 63 -3.81 2.18 15.98
N GLU A 64 -4.87 2.92 16.28
CA GLU A 64 -6.10 2.86 15.50
C GLU A 64 -5.91 3.70 14.22
N ARG A 65 -6.02 3.08 13.05
CA ARG A 65 -5.73 3.74 11.76
C ARG A 65 -6.52 5.03 11.55
N ASN A 66 -7.76 5.07 12.03
CA ASN A 66 -8.65 6.22 11.88
C ASN A 66 -8.25 7.43 12.74
N GLU A 67 -7.33 7.25 13.70
CA GLU A 67 -6.82 8.31 14.57
C GLU A 67 -5.50 8.89 14.06
N LEU A 68 -4.87 8.25 13.07
CA LEU A 68 -3.63 8.72 12.47
C LEU A 68 -3.86 9.95 11.59
N LEU A 69 -2.92 10.89 11.67
CA LEU A 69 -2.93 12.17 10.97
C LEU A 69 -1.77 12.27 9.98
N ALA A 70 -1.91 13.11 8.97
CA ALA A 70 -0.86 13.33 7.98
C ALA A 70 0.40 13.88 8.63
N GLY A 71 1.57 13.38 8.19
CA GLY A 71 2.88 13.71 8.73
C GLY A 71 3.31 12.89 9.95
N GLN A 72 2.41 12.10 10.55
CA GLN A 72 2.78 11.25 11.67
C GLN A 72 3.65 10.08 11.23
N GLN A 73 4.66 9.80 12.05
CA GLN A 73 5.61 8.72 11.83
C GLN A 73 5.44 7.64 12.90
N LEU A 74 5.54 6.39 12.46
CA LEU A 74 5.55 5.21 13.31
C LEU A 74 6.87 4.48 13.11
N THR A 75 7.45 3.97 14.20
CA THR A 75 8.64 3.12 14.17
C THR A 75 8.28 1.76 14.72
N GLY A 76 8.64 0.70 13.99
CA GLY A 76 8.43 -0.66 14.43
C GLY A 76 9.39 -1.05 15.57
N PRO A 77 9.00 -2.00 16.43
CA PRO A 77 7.83 -2.85 16.30
C PRO A 77 6.53 -2.16 16.72
N ALA A 78 5.51 -2.23 15.86
CA ALA A 78 4.21 -1.57 16.09
C ALA A 78 3.09 -2.25 15.30
N VAL A 79 1.85 -2.07 15.74
CA VAL A 79 0.66 -2.58 15.05
C VAL A 79 -0.27 -1.43 14.72
N VAL A 80 -0.82 -1.42 13.51
CA VAL A 80 -1.86 -0.49 13.08
C VAL A 80 -3.12 -1.30 12.79
N ASP A 81 -4.14 -1.10 13.61
CA ASP A 81 -5.43 -1.77 13.45
C ASP A 81 -6.41 -0.90 12.66
N GLN A 82 -7.13 -1.54 11.76
CA GLN A 82 -8.22 -1.00 10.96
C GLN A 82 -9.37 -2.00 11.04
N LEU A 83 -10.59 -1.55 10.79
CA LEU A 83 -11.79 -2.39 10.89
C LEU A 83 -11.71 -3.68 10.04
N ASP A 84 -11.04 -3.62 8.89
CA ASP A 84 -10.93 -4.66 7.88
C ASP A 84 -9.49 -5.13 7.61
N ALA A 85 -8.50 -4.59 8.33
CA ALA A 85 -7.09 -4.92 8.14
C ALA A 85 -6.26 -4.67 9.40
N THR A 86 -5.18 -5.43 9.56
CA THR A 86 -4.14 -5.17 10.57
C THR A 86 -2.80 -5.11 9.86
N THR A 87 -2.11 -3.97 9.99
CA THR A 87 -0.75 -3.78 9.47
C THR A 87 0.24 -3.91 10.60
N VAL A 88 1.27 -4.72 10.41
CA VAL A 88 2.33 -4.95 11.40
C VAL A 88 3.62 -4.33 10.88
N LEU A 89 4.25 -3.48 11.68
CA LEU A 89 5.58 -2.93 11.44
C LEU A 89 6.59 -3.76 12.23
N PHE A 90 7.55 -4.36 11.53
CA PHE A 90 8.60 -5.17 12.13
C PHE A 90 9.64 -4.29 12.84
N PRO A 91 10.43 -4.83 13.78
CA PRO A 91 11.58 -4.11 14.32
C PRO A 91 12.46 -3.52 13.21
N GLY A 92 12.62 -2.19 13.20
CA GLY A 92 13.41 -1.49 12.19
C GLY A 92 12.60 -0.88 11.03
N ASP A 93 11.34 -1.30 10.84
CA ASP A 93 10.44 -0.66 9.87
C ASP A 93 10.09 0.76 10.31
N ARG A 94 9.82 1.61 9.31
CA ARG A 94 9.28 2.95 9.52
C ARG A 94 8.08 3.17 8.64
N ALA A 95 7.07 3.82 9.18
CA ALA A 95 5.88 4.22 8.42
C ALA A 95 5.61 5.71 8.56
N GLU A 96 5.15 6.33 7.48
CA GLU A 96 4.70 7.72 7.44
C GLU A 96 3.30 7.78 6.84
N VAL A 97 2.44 8.64 7.40
CA VAL A 97 1.10 8.89 6.87
C VAL A 97 1.16 10.09 5.92
N ASP A 98 0.90 9.88 4.64
CA ASP A 98 0.84 10.97 3.67
C ASP A 98 -0.44 11.81 3.80
N GLU A 99 -0.53 12.91 3.06
CA GLU A 99 -1.71 13.80 3.08
C GLU A 99 -3.01 13.10 2.66
N ALA A 100 -2.93 12.06 1.82
CA ALA A 100 -4.08 11.28 1.37
C ALA A 100 -4.49 10.19 2.37
N GLY A 101 -3.73 10.01 3.45
CA GLY A 101 -3.93 8.96 4.45
C GLY A 101 -3.32 7.61 4.06
N THR A 102 -2.48 7.57 3.02
CA THR A 102 -1.68 6.40 2.67
C THR A 102 -0.61 6.18 3.73
N LEU A 103 -0.44 4.91 4.15
CA LEU A 103 0.66 4.52 5.02
C LEU A 103 1.83 4.07 4.15
N LEU A 104 2.87 4.91 4.05
CA LEU A 104 4.10 4.64 3.31
C LEU A 104 5.09 3.93 4.23
N ILE A 105 5.40 2.67 3.95
CA ILE A 105 6.26 1.83 4.78
C ILE A 105 7.62 1.65 4.12
N SER A 106 8.68 1.98 4.86
CA SER A 106 10.07 1.68 4.52
C SER A 106 10.51 0.47 5.33
N ILE A 107 10.85 -0.60 4.63
CA ILE A 107 11.25 -1.88 5.22
C ILE A 107 12.69 -1.76 5.74
N GLY A 108 12.91 -2.13 7.00
CA GLY A 108 14.25 -2.15 7.62
C GLY A 108 15.14 -3.25 7.03
N GLU A 109 16.46 -3.03 7.00
CA GLU A 109 17.44 -3.95 6.37
C GLU A 109 17.53 -5.36 7.03
N ASN A 110 16.85 -5.59 8.16
CA ASN A 110 16.76 -6.87 8.86
C ASN A 110 15.32 -7.39 8.98
N THR A 111 14.45 -7.08 8.02
CA THR A 111 13.15 -7.75 7.94
C THR A 111 13.36 -9.12 7.29
N PRO A 112 12.90 -10.22 7.92
CA PRO A 112 13.09 -11.58 7.38
C PRO A 112 12.47 -11.79 5.98
#